data_AF-A0AAP0JH81-F1
#
_entry.id   AF-A0AAP0JH81-F1
#
_cell.length_a   1.000
_cell.length_b   1.000
_cell.length_c   1.000
_cell.angle_alpha   90.00
_cell.angle_beta   90.00
_cell.angle_gamma   90.00
#
_symmetry.space_group_name_H-M   'P 1'
#
loop_
_entity.id
_entity.type
_entity.pdbx_description
1 polymer ?
#
loop_
_entity_poly.entity_id
_entity_poly.type
_entity_poly.pdbx_seq_one_letter_code
_entity_poly.pdbx_strand_id
1 'polypeptide(L)'
;MAFAASAPTSSSSSSSLFSASFPSSQSHDLIKCSQIGSLRSPDRAARALKGRRRRCDRVGPVLAESSKGRASAATGVIADHPEVVVDKVEVEEDYEGLAKDLAEASPLEVMDRALEMFGNDIAIAFSGAEDVVLLEYARLTGRPFRVFSLDTGRLNPETYQFFDAVEKHYDIRIEYMFPDAVEVQGLVRNKGLFSFYEDGHQECCRVRKVRPLRRALKGFRAWITGQRKDQSPGTRAEIPVVQVDPSFEGLDGGAGSLIKWNPVANVEGRYIWSFLRAMNVPVNALHSQGYVSIGCEPCTRPVLPGQHEREGRWWWEDANAKECGLHKGNIKQEDVTNLNGNGAAHTNGTATNSDIFNTQSIVTLNRVGIENLARLENRREPWIVVLYAPWCRFCQAMEGSFVELSEKLAGSGIKVGKFRADGEQKAFAQQELQLGSFPTILFFPKHSSHPIKYPSEKRDVDSLMAFINALR
;
A
#
# COMPACT_ATOMS: atom_id res chain seq x y z
N MET A 1 0.84 -50.37 -22.91
CA MET A 1 0.02 -51.48 -23.47
C MET A 1 -1.10 -50.80 -24.23
N ALA A 2 -1.02 -50.70 -25.57
CA ALA A 2 -1.30 -51.75 -26.56
C ALA A 2 -2.82 -51.91 -26.76
N PHE A 3 -3.38 -51.30 -27.81
CA PHE A 3 -3.82 -51.96 -29.08
C PHE A 3 -5.18 -52.68 -28.94
N ALA A 4 -6.18 -52.55 -29.81
CA ALA A 4 -6.34 -51.84 -31.10
C ALA A 4 -7.84 -51.39 -31.26
N ALA A 5 -8.51 -51.12 -32.40
CA ALA A 5 -8.20 -51.30 -33.83
C ALA A 5 -9.07 -50.44 -34.78
N SER A 6 -8.47 -50.01 -35.90
CA SER A 6 -8.96 -49.97 -37.31
C SER A 6 -10.36 -49.45 -37.72
N ALA A 7 -10.37 -48.61 -38.76
CA ALA A 7 -11.54 -48.06 -39.47
C ALA A 7 -12.03 -48.94 -40.65
N PRO A 8 -13.00 -48.44 -41.46
CA PRO A 8 -12.67 -48.32 -42.89
C PRO A 8 -13.05 -47.00 -43.59
N THR A 9 -12.35 -46.79 -44.71
CA THR A 9 -12.56 -45.96 -45.91
C THR A 9 -13.96 -46.07 -46.56
N SER A 10 -14.40 -45.23 -47.52
CA SER A 10 -14.03 -43.87 -48.01
C SER A 10 -14.93 -43.50 -49.22
N SER A 11 -15.24 -42.22 -49.48
CA SER A 11 -15.53 -41.72 -50.85
C SER A 11 -15.35 -40.20 -50.92
N SER A 12 -15.24 -39.62 -52.12
CA SER A 12 -14.75 -38.25 -52.32
C SER A 12 -15.34 -37.54 -53.54
N SER A 13 -15.45 -36.21 -53.48
CA SER A 13 -15.54 -35.33 -54.65
C SER A 13 -14.91 -33.95 -54.37
N SER A 14 -14.28 -33.40 -55.40
CA SER A 14 -13.53 -32.14 -55.47
C SER A 14 -14.41 -31.02 -56.11
N SER A 15 -14.10 -29.71 -56.16
CA SER A 15 -13.02 -28.83 -55.66
C SER A 15 -13.59 -27.37 -55.61
N SER A 16 -12.97 -26.19 -55.81
CA SER A 16 -11.65 -25.76 -56.32
C SER A 16 -11.36 -24.28 -56.00
N LEU A 17 -10.07 -23.93 -55.84
CA LEU A 17 -9.49 -22.56 -55.90
C LEU A 17 -9.90 -21.58 -54.77
N PHE A 18 -9.14 -20.54 -54.41
CA PHE A 18 -7.94 -19.94 -55.02
C PHE A 18 -6.71 -19.94 -54.08
N SER A 19 -5.53 -19.74 -54.66
CA SER A 19 -4.29 -19.35 -53.98
C SER A 19 -3.64 -18.19 -54.75
N ALA A 20 -2.93 -17.31 -54.05
CA ALA A 20 -2.20 -16.18 -54.62
C ALA A 20 -0.76 -16.15 -54.10
N SER A 21 0.18 -15.69 -54.93
CA SER A 21 1.62 -15.64 -54.64
C SER A 21 2.22 -14.36 -55.24
N PHE A 22 3.56 -14.23 -55.16
CA PHE A 22 4.41 -13.10 -55.58
C PHE A 22 4.66 -12.01 -54.52
N PRO A 23 5.81 -11.30 -54.59
CA PRO A 23 7.14 -11.86 -54.83
C PRO A 23 8.20 -11.30 -53.85
N SER A 24 9.38 -11.91 -53.82
CA SER A 24 10.57 -11.29 -53.21
C SER A 24 11.26 -10.34 -54.19
N SER A 25 11.81 -9.23 -53.68
CA SER A 25 12.81 -8.41 -54.37
C SER A 25 13.75 -7.79 -53.33
N GLN A 26 14.95 -7.40 -53.77
CA GLN A 26 16.08 -7.09 -52.88
C GLN A 26 16.16 -5.60 -52.55
N SER A 27 16.60 -5.29 -51.34
CA SER A 27 17.32 -4.04 -51.06
C SER A 27 18.60 -4.37 -50.28
N HIS A 28 19.74 -4.11 -50.91
CA HIS A 28 21.04 -4.08 -50.25
C HIS A 28 21.44 -2.62 -50.13
N ASP A 29 21.75 -2.18 -48.91
CA ASP A 29 22.80 -1.18 -48.73
C ASP A 29 23.53 -1.38 -47.39
N LEU A 30 24.78 -0.92 -47.33
CA LEU A 30 25.78 -1.45 -46.39
C LEU A 30 26.18 -0.45 -45.30
N ILE A 31 25.97 -0.81 -44.04
CA ILE A 31 26.71 -0.24 -42.90
C ILE A 31 27.58 -1.33 -42.29
N LYS A 32 28.90 -1.12 -42.32
CA LYS A 32 29.91 -2.12 -41.93
C LYS A 32 30.00 -2.24 -40.40
N CYS A 33 29.83 -3.45 -39.88
CA CYS A 33 30.36 -3.81 -38.58
C CYS A 33 31.85 -4.19 -38.73
N SER A 34 32.73 -3.55 -37.97
CA SER A 34 34.18 -3.83 -37.96
C SER A 34 34.56 -4.66 -36.74
N GLN A 35 35.16 -5.83 -36.94
CA GLN A 35 35.48 -6.78 -35.88
C GLN A 35 37.00 -6.97 -35.70
N ILE A 36 37.38 -7.35 -34.48
CA ILE A 36 38.66 -7.95 -34.07
C ILE A 36 39.88 -7.01 -34.04
N GLY A 37 40.40 -6.82 -32.82
CA GLY A 37 41.78 -6.41 -32.51
C GLY A 37 42.22 -7.05 -31.20
N SER A 38 42.92 -8.19 -31.26
CA SER A 38 43.35 -8.94 -30.07
C SER A 38 44.82 -8.65 -29.74
N LEU A 39 45.14 -8.30 -28.48
CA LEU A 39 46.50 -8.34 -27.96
C LEU A 39 46.59 -8.35 -26.41
N ARG A 40 46.94 -9.54 -25.88
CA ARG A 40 47.71 -9.86 -24.65
C ARG A 40 47.60 -9.02 -23.36
N SER A 41 47.34 -9.72 -22.26
CA SER A 41 47.63 -9.29 -20.88
C SER A 41 49.13 -9.17 -20.58
N PRO A 42 49.52 -8.32 -19.61
CA PRO A 42 50.68 -8.53 -18.74
C PRO A 42 50.26 -9.17 -17.39
N ASP A 43 51.17 -9.91 -16.77
CA ASP A 43 50.98 -10.59 -15.48
C ASP A 43 51.77 -9.89 -14.35
N ARG A 44 51.46 -10.22 -13.09
CA ARG A 44 52.19 -9.87 -11.84
C ARG A 44 52.41 -8.38 -11.50
N ALA A 45 51.78 -7.97 -10.39
CA ALA A 45 52.53 -7.45 -9.23
C ALA A 45 51.72 -7.58 -7.93
N ALA A 46 52.03 -8.58 -7.09
CA ALA A 46 51.45 -8.68 -5.75
C ALA A 46 52.19 -7.75 -4.79
N ARG A 47 51.48 -6.80 -4.16
CA ARG A 47 52.05 -5.88 -3.16
C ARG A 47 51.20 -5.88 -1.89
N ALA A 48 51.66 -6.61 -0.87
CA ALA A 48 50.97 -6.73 0.40
C ALA A 48 51.03 -5.41 1.20
N LEU A 49 49.87 -4.88 1.59
CA LEU A 49 49.74 -3.78 2.56
C LEU A 49 49.15 -4.33 3.86
N LYS A 50 49.90 -4.18 4.96
CA LYS A 50 49.53 -4.70 6.27
C LYS A 50 48.62 -3.71 7.01
N GLY A 51 47.42 -4.17 7.33
CA GLY A 51 46.78 -3.97 8.65
C GLY A 51 46.35 -2.56 9.06
N ARG A 52 45.02 -2.34 9.03
CA ARG A 52 44.24 -1.87 10.19
C ARG A 52 42.75 -2.18 9.99
N ARG A 53 42.30 -3.37 10.39
CA ARG A 53 40.88 -3.65 10.59
C ARG A 53 40.50 -3.12 11.98
N ARG A 54 39.53 -2.21 12.07
CA ARG A 54 38.79 -1.98 13.31
C ARG A 54 37.94 -3.23 13.61
N ARG A 55 37.73 -3.57 14.88
CA ARG A 55 36.66 -4.50 15.27
C ARG A 55 35.33 -3.79 15.04
N CYS A 56 34.43 -4.43 14.31
CA CYS A 56 33.00 -4.29 14.56
C CYS A 56 32.57 -5.58 15.26
N ASP A 57 31.98 -5.48 16.43
CA ASP A 57 31.55 -6.65 17.18
C ASP A 57 30.29 -7.25 16.53
N ARG A 58 30.34 -8.57 16.29
CA ARG A 58 29.23 -9.29 15.66
C ARG A 58 28.23 -9.73 16.73
N VAL A 59 27.06 -9.09 16.75
CA VAL A 59 25.89 -9.67 17.42
C VAL A 59 25.52 -10.96 16.67
N GLY A 60 25.58 -12.09 17.36
CA GLY A 60 25.14 -13.38 16.82
C GLY A 60 23.67 -13.64 17.14
N PRO A 61 22.92 -14.34 16.27
CA PRO A 61 21.54 -14.72 16.58
C PRO A 61 21.51 -15.77 17.68
N VAL A 62 20.67 -15.56 18.70
CA VAL A 62 20.47 -16.53 19.79
C VAL A 62 19.54 -17.64 19.30
N LEU A 63 20.09 -18.84 19.12
CA LEU A 63 19.30 -20.07 18.97
C LEU A 63 18.95 -20.61 20.36
N ALA A 64 17.66 -20.87 20.60
CA ALA A 64 17.17 -21.43 21.86
C ALA A 64 17.24 -22.97 21.83
N GLU A 65 18.10 -23.56 22.66
CA GLU A 65 18.08 -25.01 22.95
C GLU A 65 17.35 -25.29 24.26
N SER A 66 16.55 -26.36 24.29
CA SER A 66 15.73 -26.75 25.46
C SER A 66 16.28 -28.00 26.15
N SER A 67 16.98 -27.81 27.28
CA SER A 67 17.51 -28.92 28.10
C SER A 67 16.63 -29.22 29.32
N LYS A 68 16.02 -30.40 29.37
CA LYS A 68 15.39 -30.94 30.60
C LYS A 68 16.47 -31.47 31.55
N GLY A 69 16.52 -30.99 32.79
CA GLY A 69 17.49 -31.43 33.82
C GLY A 69 16.82 -31.63 35.19
N ARG A 70 17.15 -32.72 35.87
CA ARG A 70 16.57 -33.16 37.16
C ARG A 70 16.71 -32.11 38.27
N ALA A 71 15.72 -32.08 39.16
CA ALA A 71 15.84 -31.48 40.48
C ALA A 71 16.76 -32.30 41.41
N SER A 72 17.44 -31.61 42.32
CA SER A 72 17.96 -32.15 43.58
C SER A 72 17.95 -31.03 44.62
N ALA A 73 17.62 -31.34 45.87
CA ALA A 73 17.46 -30.34 46.92
C ALA A 73 18.76 -30.18 47.74
N ALA A 74 19.12 -28.94 48.04
CA ALA A 74 20.17 -28.60 49.00
C ALA A 74 19.72 -27.39 49.83
N THR A 75 19.74 -27.53 51.16
CA THR A 75 19.33 -26.47 52.10
C THR A 75 20.47 -25.48 52.29
N GLY A 76 20.22 -24.19 52.06
CA GLY A 76 21.20 -23.11 52.19
C GLY A 76 20.68 -21.96 53.05
N VAL A 77 21.51 -21.49 53.98
CA VAL A 77 21.19 -20.48 55.01
C VAL A 77 20.74 -19.14 54.41
N ILE A 78 19.73 -18.51 55.03
CA ILE A 78 19.30 -17.14 54.72
C ILE A 78 20.41 -16.16 55.16
N ALA A 79 20.93 -15.39 54.21
CA ALA A 79 21.72 -14.18 54.47
C ALA A 79 20.87 -12.97 54.07
N ASP A 80 20.54 -12.14 55.05
CA ASP A 80 19.68 -10.97 54.88
C ASP A 80 20.46 -9.84 54.17
N HIS A 81 20.03 -9.50 52.95
CA HIS A 81 20.57 -8.39 52.17
C HIS A 81 19.44 -7.38 51.96
N PRO A 82 19.64 -6.09 52.30
CA PRO A 82 18.58 -5.10 52.21
C PRO A 82 18.14 -4.94 50.75
N GLU A 83 16.89 -5.29 50.48
CA GLU A 83 16.25 -5.15 49.18
C GLU A 83 16.11 -3.65 48.86
N VAL A 84 17.02 -3.14 48.03
CA VAL A 84 16.91 -1.78 47.50
C VAL A 84 15.76 -1.78 46.51
N VAL A 85 14.57 -1.41 46.99
CA VAL A 85 13.41 -1.10 46.17
C VAL A 85 13.76 0.11 45.33
N VAL A 86 14.30 -0.14 44.14
CA VAL A 86 14.42 0.86 43.08
C VAL A 86 13.01 1.03 42.53
N ASP A 87 12.29 2.00 43.09
CA ASP A 87 11.04 2.47 42.52
C ASP A 87 11.30 2.85 41.05
N LYS A 88 10.81 2.00 40.14
CA LYS A 88 10.68 2.37 38.74
C LYS A 88 9.64 3.48 38.67
N VAL A 89 10.12 4.72 38.67
CA VAL A 89 9.35 5.85 38.16
C VAL A 89 9.17 5.60 36.67
N GLU A 90 8.09 4.91 36.32
CA GLU A 90 7.66 4.76 34.93
C GLU A 90 7.15 6.11 34.45
N VAL A 91 8.11 6.91 33.94
CA VAL A 91 7.81 8.11 33.18
C VAL A 91 7.16 7.65 31.88
N GLU A 92 5.83 7.69 31.83
CA GLU A 92 5.09 7.62 30.57
C GLU A 92 5.55 8.78 29.70
N GLU A 93 6.34 8.49 28.66
CA GLU A 93 6.78 9.51 27.70
C GLU A 93 5.55 10.04 26.95
N ASP A 94 5.29 11.35 27.03
CA ASP A 94 4.18 11.99 26.33
C ASP A 94 4.46 12.05 24.82
N TYR A 95 4.14 10.95 24.13
CA TYR A 95 4.24 10.85 22.68
C TYR A 95 3.24 11.76 21.94
N GLU A 96 2.17 12.25 22.60
CA GLU A 96 1.31 13.25 21.97
C GLU A 96 1.93 14.65 22.02
N GLY A 97 2.55 15.01 23.15
CA GLY A 97 3.40 16.21 23.30
C GLY A 97 4.53 16.19 22.28
N LEU A 98 5.31 15.11 22.25
CA LEU A 98 6.42 14.93 21.30
C LEU A 98 5.96 15.00 19.82
N ALA A 99 4.76 14.49 19.51
CA ALA A 99 4.18 14.60 18.17
C ALA A 99 3.74 16.03 17.78
N LYS A 100 3.43 16.89 18.77
CA LYS A 100 3.13 18.32 18.58
C LYS A 100 4.43 19.11 18.42
N ASP A 101 5.42 18.87 19.28
CA ASP A 101 6.73 19.53 19.26
C ASP A 101 7.50 19.25 17.96
N LEU A 102 7.41 18.02 17.44
CA LEU A 102 8.04 17.62 16.17
C LEU A 102 7.17 17.87 14.93
N ALA A 103 5.97 18.48 15.05
CA ALA A 103 5.04 18.61 13.93
C ALA A 103 5.62 19.38 12.73
N GLU A 104 6.37 20.45 13.02
CA GLU A 104 7.03 21.29 12.00
C GLU A 104 8.54 21.00 11.86
N ALA A 105 9.04 19.95 12.52
CA ALA A 105 10.45 19.55 12.43
C ALA A 105 10.77 18.91 11.07
N SER A 106 12.00 19.06 10.59
CA SER A 106 12.42 18.43 9.34
C SER A 106 12.52 16.91 9.48
N PRO A 107 12.39 16.14 8.39
CA PRO A 107 12.55 14.69 8.43
C PRO A 107 13.90 14.22 8.98
N LEU A 108 14.94 15.04 8.88
CA LEU A 108 16.27 14.73 9.44
C LEU A 108 16.28 14.87 10.97
N GLU A 109 15.65 15.91 11.53
CA GLU A 109 15.52 16.11 12.97
C GLU A 109 14.64 15.02 13.61
N VAL A 110 13.52 14.67 12.96
CA VAL A 110 12.66 13.57 13.41
C VAL A 110 13.40 12.22 13.36
N MET A 111 14.22 11.99 12.32
CA MET A 111 15.07 10.79 12.23
C MET A 111 16.18 10.75 13.28
N ASP A 112 16.85 11.88 13.54
CA ASP A 112 17.89 11.96 14.55
C ASP A 112 17.34 11.67 15.94
N ARG A 113 16.19 12.28 16.28
CA ARG A 113 15.50 12.08 17.56
C ARG A 113 15.00 10.63 17.73
N ALA A 114 14.45 10.02 16.67
CA ALA A 114 14.02 8.62 16.70
C ALA A 114 15.18 7.65 16.98
N LEU A 115 16.31 7.84 16.29
CA LEU A 115 17.51 7.01 16.45
C LEU A 115 18.25 7.30 17.77
N GLU A 116 18.12 8.51 18.32
CA GLU A 116 18.60 8.85 19.66
C GLU A 116 17.85 8.12 20.77
N MET A 117 16.51 8.19 20.76
CA MET A 117 15.67 7.68 21.86
C MET A 117 15.73 6.15 21.97
N PHE A 118 15.81 5.44 20.84
CA PHE A 118 15.65 3.98 20.81
C PHE A 118 16.90 3.20 20.36
N GLY A 119 17.90 3.83 19.74
CA GLY A 119 19.17 3.19 19.39
C GLY A 119 19.04 1.90 18.56
N ASN A 120 19.28 0.74 19.19
CA ASN A 120 19.18 -0.58 18.54
C ASN A 120 17.78 -1.22 18.61
N ASP A 121 16.88 -0.65 19.42
CA ASP A 121 15.51 -1.14 19.63
C ASP A 121 14.52 -0.53 18.61
N ILE A 122 15.03 0.21 17.62
CA ILE A 122 14.28 0.79 16.50
C ILE A 122 14.82 0.30 15.16
N ALA A 123 13.92 0.11 14.19
CA ALA A 123 14.29 -0.17 12.81
C ALA A 123 13.39 0.51 11.78
N ILE A 124 13.97 0.74 10.60
CA ILE A 124 13.30 1.28 9.42
C ILE A 124 12.61 0.15 8.68
N ALA A 125 11.29 0.28 8.48
CA ALA A 125 10.49 -0.63 7.69
C ALA A 125 10.62 -0.28 6.21
N PHE A 126 11.48 -0.99 5.50
CA PHE A 126 11.85 -0.69 4.12
C PHE A 126 11.03 -1.54 3.13
N SER A 127 10.12 -0.91 2.37
CA SER A 127 9.25 -1.59 1.40
C SER A 127 9.69 -1.46 -0.06
N GLY A 128 10.69 -0.61 -0.33
CA GLY A 128 11.34 -0.52 -1.65
C GLY A 128 10.59 0.26 -2.72
N ALA A 129 9.59 1.07 -2.33
CA ALA A 129 9.04 2.12 -3.18
C ALA A 129 9.89 3.39 -3.04
N GLU A 130 9.62 4.19 -2.01
CA GLU A 130 10.27 5.50 -1.80
C GLU A 130 11.03 5.59 -0.47
N ASP A 131 10.96 4.52 0.36
CA ASP A 131 11.50 4.45 1.72
C ASP A 131 13.03 4.60 1.81
N VAL A 132 13.77 4.54 0.70
CA VAL A 132 15.23 4.77 0.65
C VAL A 132 15.59 6.19 1.10
N VAL A 133 14.63 7.13 1.02
CA VAL A 133 14.73 8.46 1.62
C VAL A 133 15.01 8.41 3.13
N LEU A 134 14.46 7.43 3.85
CA LEU A 134 14.69 7.25 5.28
C LEU A 134 16.07 6.65 5.57
N LEU A 135 16.60 5.82 4.67
CA LEU A 135 17.96 5.29 4.78
C LEU A 135 18.99 6.39 4.58
N GLU A 136 18.73 7.31 3.65
CA GLU A 136 19.59 8.49 3.45
C GLU A 136 19.52 9.43 4.66
N TYR A 137 18.33 9.75 5.19
CA TYR A 137 18.25 10.54 6.43
C TYR A 137 18.94 9.86 7.61
N ALA A 138 18.76 8.54 7.79
CA ALA A 138 19.48 7.77 8.83
C ALA A 138 21.00 7.77 8.62
N ARG A 139 21.45 7.78 7.36
CA ARG A 139 22.87 7.90 7.01
C ARG A 139 23.43 9.30 7.26
N LEU A 140 22.61 10.34 7.16
CA LEU A 140 22.98 11.74 7.39
C LEU A 140 23.07 12.10 8.89
N THR A 141 22.29 11.48 9.78
CA THR A 141 22.45 11.67 11.24
C THR A 141 23.80 11.14 11.75
N GLY A 142 24.37 10.15 11.05
CA GLY A 142 25.59 9.44 11.46
C GLY A 142 25.38 8.48 12.63
N ARG A 143 24.14 8.30 13.11
CA ARG A 143 23.78 7.31 14.14
C ARG A 143 23.67 5.90 13.51
N PRO A 144 23.95 4.82 14.27
CA PRO A 144 23.64 3.47 13.80
C PRO A 144 22.13 3.29 13.61
N PHE A 145 21.72 2.51 12.62
CA PHE A 145 20.32 2.20 12.35
C PHE A 145 20.14 0.77 11.87
N ARG A 146 18.97 0.17 12.16
CA ARG A 146 18.56 -1.15 11.65
C ARG A 146 17.51 -1.00 10.56
N VAL A 147 17.45 -1.97 9.65
CA VAL A 147 16.51 -1.98 8.52
C VAL A 147 15.92 -3.36 8.38
N PHE A 148 14.60 -3.47 8.26
CA PHE A 148 13.92 -4.73 7.98
C PHE A 148 12.99 -4.59 6.77
N SER A 149 12.73 -5.70 6.07
CA SER A 149 11.82 -5.73 4.94
C SER A 149 10.92 -6.96 4.96
N LEU A 150 9.73 -6.84 4.40
CA LEU A 150 8.72 -7.90 4.36
C LEU A 150 8.77 -8.59 2.99
N ASP A 151 9.63 -9.61 2.83
CA ASP A 151 9.58 -10.43 1.63
C ASP A 151 8.33 -11.30 1.64
N THR A 152 7.36 -10.94 0.81
CA THR A 152 6.09 -11.67 0.66
C THR A 152 6.22 -12.95 -0.16
N GLY A 153 7.38 -13.20 -0.78
CA GLY A 153 7.58 -14.23 -1.81
C GLY A 153 6.82 -13.96 -3.11
N ARG A 154 6.40 -12.70 -3.34
CA ARG A 154 5.67 -12.19 -4.53
C ARG A 154 6.07 -10.74 -4.87
N LEU A 155 7.29 -10.31 -4.52
CA LEU A 155 7.83 -9.01 -4.94
C LEU A 155 8.31 -9.07 -6.41
N ASN A 156 8.48 -7.92 -7.06
CA ASN A 156 9.02 -7.87 -8.43
C ASN A 156 10.52 -8.26 -8.43
N PRO A 157 11.05 -8.88 -9.50
CA PRO A 157 12.49 -9.10 -9.67
C PRO A 157 13.33 -7.82 -9.47
N GLU A 158 12.83 -6.69 -9.97
CA GLU A 158 13.43 -5.35 -9.84
C GLU A 158 13.47 -4.88 -8.39
N THR A 159 12.51 -5.29 -7.55
CA THR A 159 12.52 -4.99 -6.11
C THR A 159 13.65 -5.74 -5.40
N TYR A 160 13.92 -7.01 -5.74
CA TYR A 160 15.06 -7.75 -5.18
C TYR A 160 16.41 -7.20 -5.66
N GLN A 161 16.51 -6.83 -6.94
CA GLN A 161 17.71 -6.15 -7.49
C GLN A 161 17.94 -4.79 -6.81
N PHE A 162 16.87 -4.05 -6.54
CA PHE A 162 16.95 -2.78 -5.81
C PHE A 162 17.39 -2.97 -4.35
N PHE A 163 16.90 -4.00 -3.66
CA PHE A 163 17.33 -4.34 -2.30
C PHE A 163 18.85 -4.66 -2.23
N ASP A 164 19.35 -5.47 -3.17
CA ASP A 164 20.79 -5.76 -3.29
C ASP A 164 21.63 -4.50 -3.60
N ALA A 165 21.14 -3.61 -4.46
CA ALA A 165 21.79 -2.32 -4.73
C ALA A 165 21.81 -1.40 -3.49
N VAL A 166 20.75 -1.40 -2.69
CA VAL A 166 20.63 -0.61 -1.45
C VAL A 166 21.58 -1.14 -0.37
N GLU A 167 21.64 -2.46 -0.13
CA GLU A 167 22.63 -3.04 0.80
C GLU A 167 24.06 -2.64 0.44
N LYS A 168 24.40 -2.68 -0.86
CA LYS A 168 25.72 -2.30 -1.38
C LYS A 168 26.01 -0.80 -1.31
N HIS A 169 25.00 0.06 -1.44
CA HIS A 169 25.18 1.51 -1.41
C HIS A 169 25.42 2.03 0.02
N TYR A 170 24.70 1.49 1.01
CA TYR A 170 24.78 1.93 2.40
C TYR A 170 25.71 1.08 3.30
N ASP A 171 26.25 -0.03 2.80
CA ASP A 171 27.00 -1.07 3.56
C ASP A 171 26.18 -1.64 4.74
N ILE A 172 24.90 -1.92 4.49
CA ILE A 172 23.93 -2.44 5.47
C ILE A 172 23.52 -3.89 5.14
N ARG A 173 22.81 -4.52 6.07
CA ARG A 173 22.06 -5.77 5.83
C ARG A 173 20.62 -5.57 6.26
N ILE A 174 19.69 -5.97 5.40
CA ILE A 174 18.26 -5.85 5.61
C ILE A 174 17.76 -7.13 6.28
N GLU A 175 17.03 -6.97 7.38
CA GLU A 175 16.42 -8.10 8.10
C GLU A 175 15.16 -8.56 7.34
N TYR A 176 15.30 -9.56 6.46
CA TYR A 176 14.21 -10.07 5.61
C TYR A 176 13.23 -10.98 6.37
N MET A 177 11.95 -10.58 6.39
CA MET A 177 10.88 -11.20 7.17
C MET A 177 9.92 -11.98 6.27
N PHE A 178 10.23 -13.26 6.05
CA PHE A 178 9.45 -14.17 5.20
C PHE A 178 8.09 -14.60 5.80
N PRO A 179 7.10 -14.97 4.97
CA PRO A 179 5.86 -15.61 5.42
C PRO A 179 6.11 -16.96 6.10
N ASP A 180 5.13 -17.40 6.90
CA ASP A 180 5.08 -18.80 7.32
C ASP A 180 4.73 -19.71 6.13
N ALA A 181 5.53 -20.75 5.91
CA ALA A 181 5.39 -21.65 4.77
C ALA A 181 4.15 -22.56 4.86
N VAL A 182 3.73 -22.94 6.08
CA VAL A 182 2.55 -23.79 6.30
C VAL A 182 1.28 -22.98 6.05
N GLU A 183 1.22 -21.73 6.53
CA GLU A 183 0.11 -20.83 6.24
C GLU A 183 -0.02 -20.50 4.75
N VAL A 184 1.11 -20.21 4.08
CA VAL A 184 1.13 -19.97 2.63
C VAL A 184 0.69 -21.21 1.85
N GLN A 185 1.15 -22.39 2.25
CA GLN A 185 0.75 -23.65 1.64
C GLN A 185 -0.76 -23.91 1.82
N GLY A 186 -1.32 -23.63 3.00
CA GLY A 186 -2.76 -23.75 3.27
C GLY A 186 -3.59 -22.81 2.40
N LEU A 187 -3.20 -21.53 2.32
CA LEU A 187 -3.85 -20.54 1.45
C LEU A 187 -3.82 -20.98 -0.01
N VAL A 188 -2.64 -21.33 -0.53
CA VAL A 188 -2.47 -21.64 -1.97
C VAL A 188 -3.14 -22.96 -2.38
N ARG A 189 -3.19 -23.97 -1.50
CA ARG A 189 -3.90 -25.23 -1.79
C ARG A 189 -5.42 -25.05 -1.84
N ASN A 190 -5.97 -24.15 -1.02
CA ASN A 190 -7.42 -23.96 -0.90
C ASN A 190 -7.97 -22.90 -1.87
N LYS A 191 -7.15 -21.91 -2.26
CA LYS A 191 -7.59 -20.73 -3.03
C LYS A 191 -6.66 -20.33 -4.19
N GLY A 192 -5.64 -21.14 -4.49
CA GLY A 192 -4.70 -20.86 -5.59
C GLY A 192 -3.74 -19.70 -5.34
N LEU A 193 -3.08 -19.24 -6.40
CA LEU A 193 -2.00 -18.24 -6.34
C LEU A 193 -2.48 -16.77 -6.47
N PHE A 194 -3.76 -16.55 -6.75
CA PHE A 194 -4.33 -15.26 -7.16
C PHE A 194 -5.66 -14.90 -6.50
N SER A 195 -6.05 -15.60 -5.41
CA SER A 195 -7.37 -15.43 -4.75
C SER A 195 -7.71 -13.99 -4.36
N PHE A 196 -6.71 -13.12 -4.21
CA PHE A 196 -6.88 -11.70 -3.92
C PHE A 196 -7.62 -10.92 -5.00
N TYR A 197 -7.69 -11.40 -6.25
CA TYR A 197 -8.55 -10.83 -7.29
C TYR A 197 -10.04 -11.12 -7.08
N GLU A 198 -10.38 -12.16 -6.31
CA GLU A 198 -11.75 -12.68 -6.11
C GLU A 198 -12.26 -12.40 -4.68
N ASP A 199 -11.44 -12.73 -3.67
CA ASP A 199 -11.71 -12.52 -2.23
C ASP A 199 -11.36 -11.10 -1.73
N GLY A 200 -10.60 -10.33 -2.51
CA GLY A 200 -9.88 -9.15 -2.04
C GLY A 200 -8.51 -9.46 -1.41
N HIS A 201 -7.61 -8.48 -1.39
CA HIS A 201 -6.21 -8.66 -1.01
C HIS A 201 -5.96 -8.99 0.47
N GLN A 202 -6.96 -8.82 1.33
CA GLN A 202 -6.79 -8.73 2.78
C GLN A 202 -6.30 -10.05 3.36
N GLU A 203 -6.79 -11.21 2.90
CA GLU A 203 -6.33 -12.52 3.36
C GLU A 203 -4.89 -12.83 2.91
N CYS A 204 -4.58 -12.61 1.63
CA CYS A 204 -3.24 -12.80 1.09
C CYS A 204 -2.22 -11.93 1.83
N CYS A 205 -2.54 -10.66 2.09
CA CYS A 205 -1.68 -9.76 2.87
C CYS A 205 -1.65 -10.12 4.36
N ARG A 206 -2.73 -10.65 4.95
CA ARG A 206 -2.75 -11.12 6.34
C ARG A 206 -1.70 -12.21 6.56
N VAL A 207 -1.64 -13.20 5.67
CA VAL A 207 -0.65 -14.29 5.70
C VAL A 207 0.74 -13.80 5.30
N ARG A 208 0.87 -13.13 4.13
CA ARG A 208 2.20 -12.83 3.55
C ARG A 208 2.88 -11.56 4.07
N LYS A 209 2.17 -10.68 4.77
CA LYS A 209 2.70 -9.35 5.16
C LYS A 209 2.41 -8.98 6.62
N VAL A 210 1.16 -9.08 7.08
CA VAL A 210 0.77 -8.64 8.44
C VAL A 210 1.31 -9.58 9.53
N ARG A 211 1.24 -10.91 9.33
CA ARG A 211 1.79 -11.89 10.28
C ARG A 211 3.33 -11.81 10.38
N PRO A 212 4.09 -11.76 9.27
CA PRO A 212 5.53 -11.48 9.33
C PRO A 212 5.88 -10.15 10.00
N LEU A 213 5.16 -9.07 9.72
CA LEU A 213 5.36 -7.79 10.40
C LEU A 213 5.17 -7.92 11.91
N ARG A 214 4.05 -8.50 12.37
CA ARG A 214 3.79 -8.65 13.82
C ARG A 214 4.87 -9.49 14.52
N ARG A 215 5.48 -10.46 13.83
CA ARG A 215 6.61 -11.23 14.36
C ARG A 215 7.90 -10.41 14.41
N ALA A 216 8.13 -9.53 13.44
CA ALA A 216 9.26 -8.61 13.41
C ALA A 216 9.17 -7.54 14.50
N LEU A 217 8.00 -6.89 14.64
CA LEU A 217 7.79 -5.77 15.58
C LEU A 217 7.95 -6.18 17.05
N LYS A 218 7.69 -7.45 17.41
CA LYS A 218 8.03 -8.00 18.75
C LYS A 218 9.54 -8.07 19.06
N GLY A 219 10.41 -7.67 18.13
CA GLY A 219 11.85 -7.46 18.35
C GLY A 219 12.27 -5.99 18.48
N PHE A 220 11.32 -5.06 18.58
CA PHE A 220 11.56 -3.61 18.57
C PHE A 220 10.65 -2.87 19.57
N ARG A 221 11.15 -1.78 20.16
CA ARG A 221 10.37 -0.83 20.97
C ARG A 221 9.83 0.33 20.12
N ALA A 222 10.43 0.58 18.95
CA ALA A 222 9.92 1.54 17.98
C ALA A 222 10.13 1.09 16.51
N TRP A 223 9.40 1.67 15.58
CA TRP A 223 9.61 1.46 14.13
C TRP A 223 9.39 2.73 13.31
N ILE A 224 10.14 2.85 12.21
CA ILE A 224 10.12 4.03 11.32
C ILE A 224 9.49 3.62 9.97
N THR A 225 8.54 4.40 9.45
CA THR A 225 7.84 4.09 8.18
C THR A 225 7.80 5.28 7.22
N GLY A 226 7.84 5.01 5.91
CA GLY A 226 7.75 6.01 4.84
C GLY A 226 6.32 6.47 4.53
N GLN A 227 5.40 6.41 5.49
CA GLN A 227 4.04 6.93 5.28
C GLN A 227 4.04 8.45 5.19
N ARG A 228 3.31 8.97 4.20
CA ARG A 228 3.03 10.40 4.01
C ARG A 228 1.53 10.67 3.99
N LYS A 229 1.13 11.90 4.30
CA LYS A 229 -0.27 12.36 4.22
C LYS A 229 -0.79 12.39 2.78
N ASP A 230 0.07 12.72 1.81
CA ASP A 230 -0.30 12.85 0.39
C ASP A 230 -0.51 11.49 -0.33
N GLN A 231 0.08 10.40 0.19
CA GLN A 231 0.04 9.07 -0.42
C GLN A 231 -1.36 8.43 -0.50
N SER A 232 -2.40 8.96 0.16
CA SER A 232 -3.73 8.33 0.10
C SER A 232 -4.86 9.30 0.51
N PRO A 233 -5.86 9.56 -0.37
CA PRO A 233 -7.02 10.36 -0.03
C PRO A 233 -7.77 9.76 1.17
N GLY A 234 -7.99 10.57 2.21
CA GLY A 234 -8.66 10.15 3.44
C GLY A 234 -7.78 9.36 4.41
N THR A 235 -7.29 8.17 4.05
CA THR A 235 -6.69 7.22 5.03
C THR A 235 -5.37 7.66 5.66
N ARG A 236 -4.67 8.63 5.05
CA ARG A 236 -3.34 9.08 5.54
C ARG A 236 -3.30 10.55 5.96
N ALA A 237 -4.34 11.33 5.71
CA ALA A 237 -4.34 12.79 5.91
C ALA A 237 -4.03 13.22 7.36
N GLU A 238 -4.40 12.41 8.36
CA GLU A 238 -4.22 12.70 9.79
C GLU A 238 -2.98 12.02 10.42
N ILE A 239 -2.07 11.40 9.65
CA ILE A 239 -0.93 10.66 10.22
C ILE A 239 0.08 11.63 10.88
N PRO A 240 0.38 11.50 12.18
CA PRO A 240 1.38 12.31 12.87
C PRO A 240 2.81 11.80 12.63
N VAL A 241 3.80 12.65 12.89
CA VAL A 241 5.24 12.32 12.80
C VAL A 241 5.68 11.29 13.83
N VAL A 242 5.03 11.25 15.00
CA VAL A 242 5.21 10.26 16.06
C VAL A 242 3.83 9.85 16.59
N GLN A 243 3.66 8.59 16.96
CA GLN A 243 2.47 8.08 17.65
C GLN A 243 2.81 6.75 18.35
N VAL A 244 2.06 6.42 19.40
CA VAL A 244 1.89 5.02 19.81
C VAL A 244 1.26 4.23 18.64
N ASP A 245 1.66 2.97 18.43
CA ASP A 245 1.11 2.15 17.36
C ASP A 245 -0.28 1.57 17.71
N PRO A 246 -1.34 1.85 16.92
CA PRO A 246 -2.71 1.41 17.19
C PRO A 246 -3.03 0.03 16.60
N SER A 247 -2.04 -0.79 16.22
CA SER A 247 -2.24 -2.06 15.50
C SER A 247 -1.24 -3.18 15.84
N PHE A 248 -0.09 -2.83 16.41
CA PHE A 248 0.99 -3.76 16.73
C PHE A 248 1.58 -3.50 18.12
N GLU A 249 2.13 -4.57 18.69
CA GLU A 249 2.81 -4.58 19.98
C GLU A 249 4.32 -4.73 19.72
N GLY A 250 5.14 -4.15 20.58
CA GLY A 250 6.59 -4.18 20.48
C GLY A 250 7.22 -5.28 21.32
N LEU A 251 8.49 -5.06 21.65
CA LEU A 251 9.32 -5.91 22.49
C LEU A 251 8.75 -6.07 23.91
N ASP A 252 8.27 -4.96 24.50
CA ASP A 252 7.77 -4.93 25.88
C ASP A 252 6.37 -5.59 26.00
N GLY A 253 5.63 -5.69 24.89
CA GLY A 253 4.37 -6.44 24.77
C GLY A 253 3.11 -5.69 25.24
N GLY A 254 1.94 -6.09 24.69
CA GLY A 254 0.66 -5.46 25.01
C GLY A 254 0.44 -4.11 24.31
N ALA A 255 -0.77 -3.55 24.44
CA ALA A 255 -1.12 -2.27 23.83
C ALA A 255 -0.26 -1.13 24.43
N GLY A 256 0.23 -0.22 23.59
CA GLY A 256 1.15 0.86 24.00
C GLY A 256 2.63 0.57 23.74
N SER A 257 3.04 -0.70 23.72
CA SER A 257 4.46 -1.13 23.72
C SER A 257 5.27 -0.90 22.44
N LEU A 258 4.74 -0.17 21.46
CA LEU A 258 5.43 0.10 20.19
C LEU A 258 5.19 1.55 19.75
N ILE A 259 6.29 2.28 19.49
CA ILE A 259 6.22 3.66 19.02
C ILE A 259 6.50 3.71 17.51
N LYS A 260 5.62 4.37 16.76
CA LYS A 260 5.68 4.47 15.31
C LYS A 260 6.06 5.89 14.88
N TRP A 261 7.13 5.98 14.12
CA TRP A 261 7.68 7.22 13.58
C TRP A 261 7.41 7.31 12.08
N ASN A 262 6.97 8.48 11.63
CA ASN A 262 6.65 8.78 10.23
C ASN A 262 7.37 10.08 9.81
N PRO A 263 8.70 10.08 9.65
CA PRO A 263 9.50 11.32 9.50
C PRO A 263 9.17 12.13 8.26
N VAL A 264 8.57 11.49 7.25
CA VAL A 264 8.15 12.11 5.99
C VAL A 264 6.66 12.42 5.95
N ALA A 265 5.92 12.32 7.07
CA ALA A 265 4.46 12.47 7.13
C ALA A 265 3.95 13.74 6.44
N ASN A 266 4.62 14.88 6.67
CA ASN A 266 4.26 16.21 6.17
C ASN A 266 4.94 16.57 4.84
N VAL A 267 5.75 15.68 4.25
CA VAL A 267 6.45 15.94 2.99
C VAL A 267 5.57 15.54 1.81
N GLU A 268 5.60 16.30 0.71
CA GLU A 268 4.97 15.90 -0.54
C GLU A 268 5.90 14.99 -1.39
N GLY A 269 5.34 14.01 -2.09
CA GLY A 269 6.07 13.09 -2.95
C GLY A 269 6.94 13.78 -4.01
N ARG A 270 6.54 14.96 -4.51
CA ARG A 270 7.37 15.77 -5.43
C ARG A 270 8.72 16.19 -4.83
N TYR A 271 8.77 16.42 -3.51
CA TYR A 271 10.00 16.76 -2.80
C TYR A 271 10.82 15.52 -2.45
N ILE A 272 10.16 14.40 -2.10
CA ILE A 272 10.83 13.09 -1.97
C ILE A 272 11.58 12.76 -3.28
N TRP A 273 10.88 12.79 -4.42
CA TRP A 273 11.48 12.53 -5.73
C TRP A 273 12.61 13.50 -6.11
N SER A 274 12.57 14.73 -5.62
CA SER A 274 13.62 15.72 -5.87
C SER A 274 14.85 15.50 -4.99
N PHE A 275 14.64 15.15 -3.72
CA PHE A 275 15.70 14.73 -2.79
C PHE A 275 16.40 13.45 -3.27
N LEU A 276 15.65 12.41 -3.65
CA LEU A 276 16.20 11.15 -4.16
C LEU A 276 17.15 11.37 -5.35
N ARG A 277 16.78 12.27 -6.29
CA ARG A 277 17.63 12.66 -7.41
C ARG A 277 18.86 13.48 -6.97
N ALA A 278 18.68 14.43 -6.06
CA ALA A 278 19.76 15.29 -5.59
C ALA A 278 20.85 14.53 -4.81
N MET A 279 20.45 13.53 -4.01
CA MET A 279 21.35 12.67 -3.25
C MET A 279 21.96 11.53 -4.07
N ASN A 280 21.49 11.31 -5.31
CA ASN A 280 21.95 10.25 -6.22
C ASN A 280 21.92 8.85 -5.59
N VAL A 281 20.87 8.57 -4.80
CA VAL A 281 20.63 7.28 -4.16
C VAL A 281 20.02 6.28 -5.15
N PRO A 282 20.20 4.96 -4.97
CA PRO A 282 19.53 3.98 -5.81
C PRO A 282 17.99 4.09 -5.67
N VAL A 283 17.28 3.80 -6.74
CA VAL A 283 15.81 3.72 -6.79
C VAL A 283 15.38 2.49 -7.60
N ASN A 284 14.15 2.01 -7.41
CA ASN A 284 13.63 0.85 -8.14
C ASN A 284 13.47 1.16 -9.65
N ALA A 285 13.95 0.26 -10.51
CA ALA A 285 13.91 0.45 -11.97
C ALA A 285 12.47 0.64 -12.52
N LEU A 286 11.46 0.06 -11.87
CA LEU A 286 10.05 0.16 -12.27
C LEU A 286 9.50 1.59 -12.25
N HIS A 287 10.10 2.51 -11.48
CA HIS A 287 9.70 3.93 -11.51
C HIS A 287 9.91 4.58 -12.88
N SER A 288 10.91 4.13 -13.65
CA SER A 288 11.11 4.56 -15.05
C SER A 288 10.02 4.03 -16.01
N GLN A 289 9.20 3.08 -15.55
CA GLN A 289 8.15 2.39 -16.31
C GLN A 289 6.73 2.80 -15.86
N GLY A 290 6.61 3.90 -15.10
CA GLY A 290 5.32 4.45 -14.65
C GLY A 290 4.77 3.86 -13.35
N TYR A 291 5.51 2.99 -12.66
CA TYR A 291 5.13 2.51 -11.33
C TYR A 291 5.50 3.56 -10.28
N VAL A 292 4.52 4.34 -9.79
CA VAL A 292 4.75 5.30 -8.70
C VAL A 292 4.75 4.57 -7.35
N SER A 293 3.60 4.07 -6.91
CA SER A 293 3.51 3.23 -5.70
C SER A 293 3.86 1.78 -6.01
N ILE A 294 4.91 1.22 -5.40
CA ILE A 294 5.38 -0.17 -5.63
C ILE A 294 4.94 -1.13 -4.52
N GLY A 295 4.79 -2.42 -4.86
CA GLY A 295 4.63 -3.52 -3.89
C GLY A 295 4.77 -4.88 -4.55
N CYS A 296 3.97 -5.85 -4.13
CA CYS A 296 3.95 -7.18 -4.75
C CYS A 296 3.55 -7.11 -6.23
N GLU A 297 4.23 -7.89 -7.07
CA GLU A 297 4.01 -8.01 -8.52
C GLU A 297 2.53 -8.09 -8.92
N PRO A 298 1.73 -9.06 -8.43
CA PRO A 298 0.37 -9.25 -8.93
C PRO A 298 -0.63 -8.26 -8.31
N CYS A 299 -0.16 -7.34 -7.48
CA CYS A 299 -0.95 -6.33 -6.77
C CYS A 299 -0.49 -4.90 -7.07
N THR A 300 0.37 -4.73 -8.09
CA THR A 300 0.94 -3.44 -8.49
C THR A 300 0.97 -3.30 -10.02
N ARG A 301 0.44 -2.21 -10.56
CA ARG A 301 0.50 -1.82 -11.98
C ARG A 301 1.03 -0.37 -12.11
N PRO A 302 1.55 0.05 -13.28
CA PRO A 302 1.88 1.45 -13.51
C PRO A 302 0.61 2.32 -13.55
N VAL A 303 0.79 3.63 -13.35
CA VAL A 303 -0.27 4.64 -13.44
C VAL A 303 -0.05 5.55 -14.64
N LEU A 304 -1.14 6.05 -15.23
CA LEU A 304 -1.09 7.01 -16.32
C LEU A 304 -0.68 8.41 -15.82
N PRO A 305 -0.11 9.28 -16.68
CA PRO A 305 0.13 10.67 -16.33
C PRO A 305 -1.11 11.35 -15.76
N GLY A 306 -0.99 11.89 -14.55
CA GLY A 306 -2.09 12.58 -13.86
C GLY A 306 -2.97 11.71 -12.95
N GLN A 307 -2.93 10.37 -13.03
CA GLN A 307 -3.63 9.50 -12.07
C GLN A 307 -3.03 9.59 -10.66
N HIS A 308 -3.78 9.18 -9.64
CA HIS A 308 -3.28 9.09 -8.27
C HIS A 308 -2.34 7.88 -8.09
N GLU A 309 -1.28 8.00 -7.27
CA GLU A 309 -0.26 6.93 -7.12
C GLU A 309 -0.82 5.59 -6.63
N ARG A 310 -1.95 5.63 -5.92
CA ARG A 310 -2.67 4.46 -5.38
C ARG A 310 -3.57 3.76 -6.39
N GLU A 311 -3.90 4.38 -7.53
CA GLU A 311 -4.67 3.72 -8.62
C GLU A 311 -3.88 2.57 -9.29
N GLY A 312 -2.57 2.50 -9.04
CA GLY A 312 -1.70 1.38 -9.39
C GLY A 312 -1.79 0.20 -8.41
N ARG A 313 -2.50 0.33 -7.29
CA ARG A 313 -2.54 -0.63 -6.18
C ARG A 313 -3.93 -1.23 -6.04
N TRP A 314 -4.01 -2.56 -5.91
CA TRP A 314 -5.27 -3.29 -5.68
C TRP A 314 -6.42 -2.77 -6.57
N TRP A 315 -6.13 -2.55 -7.85
CA TRP A 315 -6.93 -1.71 -8.75
C TRP A 315 -8.32 -2.26 -9.09
N TRP A 316 -8.59 -3.51 -8.72
CA TRP A 316 -9.87 -4.19 -8.84
C TRP A 316 -10.78 -4.00 -7.61
N GLU A 317 -10.22 -3.54 -6.48
CA GLU A 317 -10.97 -3.14 -5.29
C GLU A 317 -11.37 -1.65 -5.37
N ASP A 318 -12.44 -1.27 -4.68
CA ASP A 318 -12.83 0.15 -4.56
C ASP A 318 -11.95 0.88 -3.52
N ALA A 319 -11.79 2.20 -3.70
CA ALA A 319 -10.80 3.03 -3.00
C ALA A 319 -10.63 2.78 -1.49
N ASN A 320 -11.72 2.71 -0.71
CA ASN A 320 -11.63 2.57 0.75
C ASN A 320 -11.06 1.21 1.19
N ALA A 321 -11.23 0.18 0.36
CA ALA A 321 -10.71 -1.16 0.67
C ALA A 321 -9.18 -1.22 0.49
N LYS A 322 -8.60 -0.36 -0.36
CA LYS A 322 -7.19 -0.34 -0.79
C LYS A 322 -6.17 0.12 0.27
N GLU A 323 -6.45 0.02 1.57
CA GLU A 323 -5.42 0.22 2.60
C GLU A 323 -4.79 -1.07 3.10
N CYS A 324 -3.48 -0.99 3.28
CA CYS A 324 -2.68 -2.14 3.68
C CYS A 324 -2.97 -2.51 5.14
N GLY A 325 -3.08 -3.81 5.42
CA GLY A 325 -3.24 -4.35 6.77
C GLY A 325 -2.13 -4.01 7.79
N LEU A 326 -1.10 -3.24 7.40
CA LEU A 326 -0.07 -2.71 8.30
C LEU A 326 -0.44 -1.38 8.98
N HIS A 327 -1.47 -0.67 8.54
CA HIS A 327 -1.73 0.71 8.98
C HIS A 327 -3.21 0.98 9.32
N LYS A 328 -4.01 -0.08 9.50
CA LYS A 328 -5.47 0.03 9.64
C LYS A 328 -5.93 0.74 10.92
N GLY A 329 -5.17 0.69 12.02
CA GLY A 329 -5.51 1.42 13.25
C GLY A 329 -5.35 2.95 13.15
N ASN A 330 -4.77 3.48 12.07
CA ASN A 330 -4.82 4.92 11.78
C ASN A 330 -6.18 5.36 11.20
N ILE A 331 -7.10 4.42 10.95
CA ILE A 331 -8.50 4.66 10.58
C ILE A 331 -9.33 4.57 11.87
N LYS A 332 -10.21 5.54 12.12
CA LYS A 332 -10.96 5.64 13.39
C LYS A 332 -11.94 4.47 13.53
N GLN A 333 -12.11 3.97 14.76
CA GLN A 333 -12.64 2.62 14.98
C GLN A 333 -14.12 2.42 14.57
N GLU A 334 -14.88 3.51 14.43
CA GLU A 334 -16.24 3.55 13.89
C GLU A 334 -16.33 3.09 12.42
N ASP A 335 -15.26 3.27 11.64
CA ASP A 335 -15.18 2.79 10.25
C ASP A 335 -15.04 1.25 10.16
N VAL A 336 -14.51 0.59 11.21
CA VAL A 336 -14.07 -0.81 11.13
C VAL A 336 -15.22 -1.81 11.30
N THR A 337 -16.16 -1.53 12.20
CA THR A 337 -17.31 -2.42 12.48
C THR A 337 -18.27 -2.52 11.28
N ASN A 338 -18.33 -1.48 10.45
CA ASN A 338 -19.21 -1.41 9.27
C ASN A 338 -18.62 -2.06 8.00
N LEU A 339 -17.36 -2.51 8.04
CA LEU A 339 -16.67 -3.18 6.92
C LEU A 339 -16.82 -4.71 6.95
N ASN A 340 -16.95 -5.33 8.13
CA ASN A 340 -17.21 -6.78 8.25
C ASN A 340 -18.72 -7.06 8.33
N GLY A 341 -19.34 -7.29 7.17
CA GLY A 341 -20.76 -7.66 7.10
C GLY A 341 -21.05 -9.08 7.58
N ASN A 342 -21.23 -9.27 8.89
CA ASN A 342 -22.09 -10.31 9.48
C ASN A 342 -22.26 -10.08 10.99
N GLY A 343 -23.41 -9.54 11.39
CA GLY A 343 -23.71 -9.20 12.79
C GLY A 343 -25.16 -8.74 12.97
N ALA A 344 -26.11 -9.69 12.96
CA ALA A 344 -27.51 -9.40 13.20
C ALA A 344 -27.79 -9.23 14.70
N ALA A 345 -27.95 -7.99 15.16
CA ALA A 345 -28.37 -7.66 16.52
C ALA A 345 -29.29 -6.42 16.51
N HIS A 346 -30.54 -6.58 16.95
CA HIS A 346 -31.47 -5.46 17.11
C HIS A 346 -31.11 -4.62 18.35
N THR A 347 -30.74 -3.36 18.14
CA THR A 347 -30.86 -2.31 19.17
C THR A 347 -31.42 -1.04 18.53
N ASN A 348 -32.54 -0.54 19.05
CA ASN A 348 -33.18 0.67 18.52
C ASN A 348 -32.47 1.91 19.05
N GLY A 349 -31.65 2.55 18.21
CA GLY A 349 -30.97 3.81 18.52
C GLY A 349 -30.77 4.64 17.26
N THR A 350 -31.76 5.47 16.90
CA THR A 350 -31.74 6.32 15.70
C THR A 350 -30.86 7.57 15.90
N ALA A 351 -29.55 7.35 16.01
CA ALA A 351 -28.55 8.38 15.80
C ALA A 351 -28.59 8.83 14.33
N THR A 352 -29.37 9.89 14.06
CA THR A 352 -29.55 10.45 12.72
C THR A 352 -28.34 11.28 12.32
N ASN A 353 -27.25 10.60 11.92
CA ASN A 353 -26.06 11.25 11.36
C ASN A 353 -26.48 12.22 10.25
N SER A 354 -26.20 13.51 10.47
CA SER A 354 -26.62 14.63 9.63
C SER A 354 -26.04 14.52 8.23
N ASP A 355 -26.75 15.09 7.25
CA ASP A 355 -26.28 15.11 5.87
C ASP A 355 -25.08 16.05 5.72
N ILE A 356 -23.96 15.54 5.20
CA ILE A 356 -22.74 16.31 4.98
C ILE A 356 -22.91 17.35 3.86
N PHE A 357 -23.69 17.06 2.82
CA PHE A 357 -23.83 17.94 1.66
C PHE A 357 -24.88 19.03 1.89
N ASN A 358 -24.60 20.00 2.77
CA ASN A 358 -25.52 21.07 3.14
C ASN A 358 -25.53 22.25 2.13
N THR A 359 -25.88 21.98 0.88
CA THR A 359 -26.02 23.00 -0.19
C THR A 359 -27.25 22.75 -1.06
N GLN A 360 -27.78 23.82 -1.66
CA GLN A 360 -28.89 23.76 -2.61
C GLN A 360 -28.45 23.42 -4.04
N SER A 361 -27.15 23.47 -4.35
CA SER A 361 -26.62 23.17 -5.69
C SER A 361 -26.51 21.65 -6.00
N ILE A 362 -26.63 20.79 -4.98
CA ILE A 362 -26.61 19.33 -5.11
C ILE A 362 -27.99 18.75 -4.80
N VAL A 363 -28.61 18.10 -5.79
CA VAL A 363 -29.96 17.53 -5.64
C VAL A 363 -29.92 16.23 -4.82
N THR A 364 -30.64 16.19 -3.70
CA THR A 364 -30.87 14.96 -2.93
C THR A 364 -31.75 13.98 -3.71
N LEU A 365 -31.23 12.80 -4.02
CA LEU A 365 -31.96 11.71 -4.65
C LEU A 365 -32.39 10.69 -3.59
N ASN A 366 -33.61 10.15 -3.74
CA ASN A 366 -34.09 8.96 -3.04
C ASN A 366 -34.03 7.73 -3.98
N ARG A 367 -34.46 6.54 -3.52
CA ARG A 367 -34.41 5.31 -4.34
C ARG A 367 -35.12 5.48 -5.68
N VAL A 368 -36.35 6.01 -5.69
CA VAL A 368 -37.11 6.24 -6.92
C VAL A 368 -36.38 7.21 -7.85
N GLY A 369 -35.77 8.28 -7.31
CA GLY A 369 -34.98 9.24 -8.08
C GLY A 369 -33.78 8.60 -8.80
N ILE A 370 -33.01 7.75 -8.11
CA ILE A 370 -31.83 7.09 -8.70
C ILE A 370 -32.21 5.91 -9.61
N GLU A 371 -33.31 5.20 -9.33
CA GLU A 371 -33.90 4.20 -10.24
C GLU A 371 -34.36 4.83 -11.56
N ASN A 372 -35.06 5.97 -11.50
CA ASN A 372 -35.52 6.69 -12.70
C ASN A 372 -34.33 7.15 -13.57
N LEU A 373 -33.21 7.53 -12.95
CA LEU A 373 -31.97 7.78 -13.68
C LEU A 373 -31.45 6.49 -14.34
N ALA A 374 -31.31 5.38 -13.60
CA ALA A 374 -30.85 4.11 -14.20
C ALA A 374 -31.74 3.64 -15.37
N ARG A 375 -33.05 3.84 -15.29
CA ARG A 375 -34.03 3.42 -16.32
C ARG A 375 -34.22 4.42 -17.49
N LEU A 376 -33.44 5.51 -17.56
CA LEU A 376 -33.61 6.62 -18.53
C LEU A 376 -34.97 7.36 -18.44
N GLU A 377 -35.80 7.08 -17.44
CA GLU A 377 -37.15 7.61 -17.33
C GLU A 377 -37.15 9.14 -17.13
N ASN A 378 -37.60 9.86 -18.16
CA ASN A 378 -37.68 11.33 -18.22
C ASN A 378 -36.35 12.11 -18.12
N ARG A 379 -35.17 11.48 -18.21
CA ARG A 379 -33.88 12.20 -18.15
C ARG A 379 -33.64 13.06 -19.41
N ARG A 380 -33.65 14.39 -19.24
CA ARG A 380 -33.39 15.38 -20.31
C ARG A 380 -31.95 15.91 -20.35
N GLU A 381 -31.28 15.88 -19.21
CA GLU A 381 -29.94 16.43 -18.94
C GLU A 381 -29.05 15.29 -18.40
N PRO A 382 -27.73 15.24 -18.70
CA PRO A 382 -26.83 14.31 -18.02
C PRO A 382 -26.72 14.65 -16.52
N TRP A 383 -26.43 13.64 -15.69
CA TRP A 383 -26.21 13.80 -14.26
C TRP A 383 -24.84 13.29 -13.84
N ILE A 384 -24.20 13.93 -12.86
CA ILE A 384 -23.17 13.31 -12.03
C ILE A 384 -23.72 13.14 -10.61
N VAL A 385 -23.61 11.93 -10.05
CA VAL A 385 -24.17 11.57 -8.75
C VAL A 385 -23.11 10.97 -7.86
N VAL A 386 -23.00 11.47 -6.62
CA VAL A 386 -22.23 10.83 -5.55
C VAL A 386 -23.10 9.85 -4.77
N LEU A 387 -22.63 8.61 -4.64
CA LEU A 387 -23.10 7.62 -3.67
C LEU A 387 -22.25 7.75 -2.41
N TYR A 388 -22.86 8.14 -1.31
CA TYR A 388 -22.17 8.49 -0.07
C TYR A 388 -22.85 7.92 1.17
N ALA A 389 -22.13 7.99 2.29
CA ALA A 389 -22.61 7.75 3.63
C ALA A 389 -22.06 8.85 4.56
N PRO A 390 -22.86 9.52 5.40
CA PRO A 390 -22.38 10.68 6.17
C PRO A 390 -21.26 10.39 7.19
N TRP A 391 -21.20 9.17 7.71
CA TRP A 391 -20.13 8.71 8.61
C TRP A 391 -18.80 8.46 7.88
N CYS A 392 -18.80 8.34 6.55
CA CYS A 392 -17.61 7.94 5.81
C CYS A 392 -16.63 9.11 5.64
N ARG A 393 -15.45 8.98 6.23
CA ARG A 393 -14.40 10.03 6.22
C ARG A 393 -13.92 10.43 4.83
N PHE A 394 -13.97 9.50 3.86
CA PHE A 394 -13.66 9.79 2.45
C PHE A 394 -14.71 10.66 1.76
N CYS A 395 -15.98 10.56 2.17
CA CYS A 395 -17.05 11.42 1.66
C CYS A 395 -16.92 12.83 2.22
N GLN A 396 -16.62 12.94 3.52
CA GLN A 396 -16.32 14.20 4.21
C GLN A 396 -15.11 14.90 3.58
N ALA A 397 -14.00 14.18 3.35
CA ALA A 397 -12.81 14.73 2.71
C ALA A 397 -13.02 15.19 1.25
N MET A 398 -14.04 14.66 0.56
CA MET A 398 -14.43 15.06 -0.80
C MET A 398 -15.44 16.21 -0.82
N GLU A 399 -16.15 16.45 0.29
CA GLU A 399 -17.39 17.25 0.35
C GLU A 399 -17.25 18.60 -0.37
N GLY A 400 -16.29 19.43 0.06
CA GLY A 400 -16.06 20.76 -0.51
C GLY A 400 -15.73 20.75 -2.00
N SER A 401 -14.96 19.78 -2.50
CA SER A 401 -14.68 19.65 -3.94
C SER A 401 -15.93 19.27 -4.75
N PHE A 402 -16.83 18.47 -4.18
CA PHE A 402 -18.07 18.12 -4.88
C PHE A 402 -19.14 19.24 -4.80
N VAL A 403 -19.07 20.12 -3.80
CA VAL A 403 -19.86 21.36 -3.71
C VAL A 403 -19.36 22.43 -4.69
N GLU A 404 -18.04 22.67 -4.75
CA GLU A 404 -17.46 23.61 -5.73
C GLU A 404 -17.72 23.12 -7.17
N LEU A 405 -17.74 21.81 -7.40
CA LEU A 405 -18.12 21.20 -8.68
C LEU A 405 -19.58 21.52 -9.06
N SER A 406 -20.54 21.43 -8.13
CA SER A 406 -21.94 21.76 -8.43
C SER A 406 -22.18 23.25 -8.67
N GLU A 407 -21.35 24.11 -8.08
CA GLU A 407 -21.35 25.54 -8.37
C GLU A 407 -20.74 25.85 -9.75
N LYS A 408 -19.58 25.24 -10.11
CA LYS A 408 -18.97 25.34 -11.45
C LYS A 408 -19.81 24.74 -12.57
N LEU A 409 -20.69 23.79 -12.27
CA LEU A 409 -21.64 23.20 -13.23
C LEU A 409 -22.99 23.93 -13.29
N ALA A 410 -23.22 24.97 -12.48
CA ALA A 410 -24.45 25.76 -12.53
C ALA A 410 -24.64 26.38 -13.94
N GLY A 411 -25.80 26.12 -14.56
CA GLY A 411 -26.10 26.57 -15.92
C GLY A 411 -25.44 25.77 -17.06
N SER A 412 -24.57 24.79 -16.77
CA SER A 412 -23.88 23.99 -17.80
C SER A 412 -24.77 22.98 -18.55
N GLY A 413 -26.02 22.81 -18.12
CA GLY A 413 -26.93 21.76 -18.59
C GLY A 413 -26.64 20.37 -18.00
N ILE A 414 -25.73 20.27 -17.03
CA ILE A 414 -25.41 19.04 -16.29
C ILE A 414 -25.94 19.18 -14.86
N LYS A 415 -26.63 18.15 -14.34
CA LYS A 415 -27.11 18.13 -12.95
C LYS A 415 -26.11 17.45 -12.02
N VAL A 416 -25.98 17.98 -10.81
CA VAL A 416 -25.24 17.32 -9.73
C VAL A 416 -26.23 16.81 -8.69
N GLY A 417 -26.07 15.54 -8.31
CA GLY A 417 -26.92 14.88 -7.33
C GLY A 417 -26.13 14.11 -6.29
N LYS A 418 -26.82 13.74 -5.20
CA LYS A 418 -26.31 12.90 -4.13
C LYS A 418 -27.32 11.82 -3.78
N PHE A 419 -26.86 10.60 -3.57
CA PHE A 419 -27.67 9.47 -3.12
C PHE A 419 -27.06 8.89 -1.84
N ARG A 420 -27.79 9.01 -0.72
CA ARG A 420 -27.38 8.42 0.56
C ARG A 420 -27.59 6.90 0.46
N ALA A 421 -26.48 6.16 0.47
CA ALA A 421 -26.42 4.76 0.06
C ALA A 421 -25.95 3.81 1.19
N ASP A 422 -25.99 4.25 2.44
CA ASP A 422 -25.87 3.39 3.63
C ASP A 422 -27.22 2.80 4.05
N GLY A 423 -27.22 2.02 5.15
CA GLY A 423 -28.41 1.37 5.69
C GLY A 423 -29.13 0.49 4.65
N GLU A 424 -30.45 0.60 4.60
CA GLU A 424 -31.34 -0.14 3.69
C GLU A 424 -31.06 0.09 2.20
N GLN A 425 -30.35 1.17 1.84
CA GLN A 425 -30.00 1.47 0.46
C GLN A 425 -28.71 0.77 -0.01
N LYS A 426 -27.89 0.25 0.93
CA LYS A 426 -26.59 -0.35 0.63
C LYS A 426 -26.69 -1.54 -0.33
N ALA A 427 -27.57 -2.51 -0.04
CA ALA A 427 -27.72 -3.72 -0.87
C ALA A 427 -28.13 -3.40 -2.32
N PHE A 428 -29.11 -2.50 -2.48
CA PHE A 428 -29.55 -1.99 -3.80
C PHE A 428 -28.41 -1.27 -4.53
N ALA A 429 -27.67 -0.39 -3.86
CA ALA A 429 -26.56 0.33 -4.46
C ALA A 429 -25.39 -0.60 -4.86
N GLN A 430 -25.14 -1.67 -4.10
CA GLN A 430 -24.14 -2.69 -4.45
C GLN A 430 -24.54 -3.48 -5.70
N GLN A 431 -25.83 -3.80 -5.86
CA GLN A 431 -26.35 -4.59 -6.98
C GLN A 431 -26.52 -3.75 -8.26
N GLU A 432 -27.23 -2.63 -8.18
CA GLU A 432 -27.68 -1.85 -9.34
C GLU A 432 -26.75 -0.69 -9.71
N LEU A 433 -25.96 -0.19 -8.75
CA LEU A 433 -25.19 1.07 -8.88
C LEU A 433 -23.66 0.90 -8.73
N GLN A 434 -23.16 -0.33 -8.84
CA GLN A 434 -21.72 -0.66 -8.85
C GLN A 434 -20.96 -0.18 -7.58
N LEU A 435 -21.65 -0.04 -6.44
CA LEU A 435 -21.06 0.40 -5.19
C LEU A 435 -20.20 -0.72 -4.56
N GLY A 436 -18.89 -0.53 -4.46
CA GLY A 436 -18.02 -1.30 -3.56
C GLY A 436 -17.68 -0.50 -2.30
N SER A 437 -17.36 0.79 -2.43
CA SER A 437 -17.14 1.70 -1.29
C SER A 437 -17.52 3.17 -1.56
N PHE A 438 -17.48 4.00 -0.51
CA PHE A 438 -17.95 5.39 -0.52
C PHE A 438 -16.79 6.41 -0.46
N PRO A 439 -16.71 7.43 -1.34
CA PRO A 439 -17.70 7.80 -2.34
C PRO A 439 -17.52 7.03 -3.66
N THR A 440 -18.60 6.43 -4.15
CA THR A 440 -18.69 6.01 -5.56
C THR A 440 -19.33 7.16 -6.33
N ILE A 441 -18.72 7.59 -7.45
CA ILE A 441 -19.29 8.62 -8.32
C ILE A 441 -19.71 7.97 -9.63
N LEU A 442 -20.94 8.26 -10.06
CA LEU A 442 -21.51 7.79 -11.32
C LEU A 442 -21.86 8.99 -12.20
N PHE A 443 -21.43 8.98 -13.46
CA PHE A 443 -21.99 9.84 -14.50
C PHE A 443 -23.09 9.08 -15.25
N PHE A 444 -24.25 9.70 -15.42
CA PHE A 444 -25.41 9.18 -16.12
C PHE A 444 -25.58 9.95 -17.44
N PRO A 445 -25.08 9.44 -18.59
CA PRO A 445 -25.13 10.15 -19.85
C PRO A 445 -26.58 10.36 -20.31
N LYS A 446 -26.85 11.48 -20.98
CA LYS A 446 -28.20 11.87 -21.42
C LYS A 446 -28.97 10.76 -22.16
N HIS A 447 -28.27 9.90 -22.90
CA HIS A 447 -28.86 8.88 -23.77
C HIS A 447 -28.43 7.41 -23.44
N SER A 448 -27.84 7.14 -22.26
CA SER A 448 -27.46 5.79 -21.83
C SER A 448 -28.08 5.40 -20.48
N SER A 449 -28.82 4.29 -20.40
CA SER A 449 -29.29 3.73 -19.13
C SER A 449 -28.13 3.33 -18.20
N HIS A 450 -27.03 2.84 -18.79
CA HIS A 450 -25.85 2.42 -18.05
C HIS A 450 -25.06 3.64 -17.53
N PRO A 451 -24.86 3.76 -16.20
CA PRO A 451 -23.98 4.77 -15.62
C PRO A 451 -22.50 4.41 -15.83
N ILE A 452 -21.69 5.44 -16.01
CA ILE A 452 -20.23 5.36 -16.12
C ILE A 452 -19.63 5.68 -14.75
N LYS A 453 -19.04 4.67 -14.10
CA LYS A 453 -18.34 4.85 -12.81
C LYS A 453 -17.07 5.67 -13.01
N TYR A 454 -16.86 6.68 -12.17
CA TYR A 454 -15.64 7.49 -12.16
C TYR A 454 -14.45 6.61 -11.71
N PRO A 455 -13.40 6.43 -12.54
CA PRO A 455 -12.39 5.40 -12.30
C PRO A 455 -11.23 5.85 -11.39
N SER A 456 -11.06 7.17 -11.17
CA SER A 456 -9.91 7.72 -10.45
C SER A 456 -10.17 7.86 -8.95
N GLU A 457 -9.08 7.91 -8.18
CA GLU A 457 -9.11 8.21 -6.75
C GLU A 457 -8.97 9.71 -6.46
N LYS A 458 -8.56 10.51 -7.45
CA LYS A 458 -8.58 11.97 -7.37
C LYS A 458 -10.00 12.49 -7.32
N ARG A 459 -10.36 13.25 -6.28
CA ARG A 459 -11.70 13.82 -6.09
C ARG A 459 -11.72 15.35 -6.04
N ASP A 460 -10.62 15.96 -6.44
CA ASP A 460 -10.54 17.39 -6.73
C ASP A 460 -11.43 17.78 -7.92
N VAL A 461 -11.78 19.06 -7.93
CA VAL A 461 -12.70 19.68 -8.89
C VAL A 461 -12.22 19.52 -10.33
N ASP A 462 -10.92 19.71 -10.58
CA ASP A 462 -10.36 19.70 -11.93
C ASP A 462 -10.36 18.28 -12.54
N SER A 463 -10.05 17.26 -11.75
CA SER A 463 -10.14 15.84 -12.19
C SER A 463 -11.59 15.42 -12.48
N LEU A 464 -12.54 15.86 -11.65
CA LEU A 464 -13.97 15.62 -11.87
C LEU A 464 -14.50 16.38 -13.09
N MET A 465 -14.13 17.64 -13.27
CA MET A 465 -14.46 18.44 -14.47
C MET A 465 -13.85 17.85 -15.74
N ALA A 466 -12.61 17.34 -15.70
CA ALA A 466 -11.97 16.69 -16.85
C ALA A 466 -12.73 15.44 -17.31
N PHE A 467 -13.16 14.59 -16.37
CA PHE A 467 -13.98 13.41 -16.66
C PHE A 467 -15.35 13.77 -17.24
N ILE A 468 -16.04 14.77 -16.68
CA ILE A 468 -17.33 15.24 -17.21
C ILE A 468 -17.16 15.83 -18.62
N ASN A 469 -16.11 16.62 -18.84
CA ASN A 469 -15.81 17.22 -20.15
C ASN A 469 -15.46 16.18 -21.22
N ALA A 470 -15.02 14.97 -20.83
CA ALA A 470 -14.76 13.85 -21.74
C ALA A 470 -15.99 12.97 -22.03
N LEU A 471 -17.14 13.20 -21.35
CA LEU A 471 -18.34 12.35 -21.43
C LEU A 471 -19.64 13.11 -21.77
N ARG A 472 -19.58 14.43 -21.95
CA ARG A 472 -20.74 15.33 -22.18
C ARG A 472 -21.17 15.44 -23.64
#